data_AF-A0A2M8Q487-F1
#
_entry.id   AF-A0A2M8Q487-F1
#
_cell.length_a   1.000
_cell.length_b   1.000
_cell.length_c   1.000
_cell.angle_alpha   90.00
_cell.angle_beta   90.00
_cell.angle_gamma   90.00
#
_symmetry.space_group_name_H-M   'P 1'
#
loop_
_entity.id
_entity.type
_entity.pdbx_description
1 polymer ?
#
loop_
_entity_poly.entity_id
_entity_poly.type
_entity_poly.pdbx_seq_one_letter_code
_entity_poly.pdbx_strand_id
1 'polypeptide(L)'
;MIDRDASQYGLNLAAAFMILVGWGGIFILVRNVIPEPGPRWLFFVLFYIATVGTSLPFIRFLNYRFVGEFVADSVILRESLWFGVFMCACAWLQIARVLTWPIALVIVIAIVVMETFLRLREGYYYDDDEFDPT
;
A
#
# COMPACT_ATOMS: atom_id res chain seq x y z
N MET A 1 -1.11 -25.24 11.96
CA MET A 1 0.24 -24.61 12.02
C MET A 1 0.84 -24.55 10.62
N ILE A 2 0.94 -25.67 9.89
CA ILE A 2 1.48 -25.84 8.51
C ILE A 2 0.88 -24.90 7.42
N ASP A 3 -0.38 -24.47 7.58
CA ASP A 3 -1.04 -23.64 6.57
C ASP A 3 -0.57 -22.17 6.61
N ARG A 4 -0.08 -21.70 7.77
CA ARG A 4 0.39 -20.30 7.92
C ARG A 4 1.74 -20.07 7.28
N ASP A 5 2.65 -21.02 7.40
CA ASP A 5 3.97 -20.95 6.79
C ASP A 5 3.83 -20.92 5.25
N ALA A 6 2.92 -21.71 4.68
CA ALA A 6 2.63 -21.68 3.25
C ALA A 6 2.11 -20.32 2.76
N SER A 7 1.14 -19.69 3.46
CA SER A 7 0.64 -18.36 3.10
C SER A 7 1.73 -17.28 3.24
N GLN A 8 2.61 -17.43 4.24
CA GLN A 8 3.70 -16.51 4.53
C GLN A 8 4.75 -16.47 3.41
N TYR A 9 5.15 -17.64 2.92
CA TYR A 9 6.07 -17.75 1.79
C TYR A 9 5.42 -17.23 0.50
N GLY A 10 4.13 -17.50 0.29
CA GLY A 10 3.37 -16.99 -0.85
C GLY A 10 3.33 -15.46 -0.89
N LEU A 11 3.05 -14.81 0.24
CA LEU A 11 2.98 -13.35 0.34
C LEU A 11 4.35 -12.69 0.09
N ASN A 12 5.43 -13.24 0.65
CA ASN A 12 6.78 -12.74 0.43
C ASN A 12 7.21 -12.87 -1.04
N LEU A 13 6.84 -13.98 -1.68
CA LEU A 13 7.15 -14.23 -3.08
C LEU A 13 6.35 -13.29 -3.99
N ALA A 14 5.07 -13.04 -3.67
CA ALA A 14 4.25 -12.04 -4.35
C ALA A 14 4.83 -10.63 -4.21
N ALA A 15 5.26 -10.23 -3.01
CA ALA A 15 5.89 -8.93 -2.76
C ALA A 15 7.21 -8.80 -3.55
N ALA A 16 8.06 -9.83 -3.54
CA ALA A 16 9.30 -9.84 -4.31
C ALA A 16 9.02 -9.71 -5.82
N PHE A 17 8.02 -10.41 -6.34
CA PHE A 17 7.60 -10.31 -7.73
C PHE A 17 7.10 -8.89 -8.07
N MET A 18 6.27 -8.29 -7.23
CA MET A 18 5.80 -6.91 -7.40
C MET A 18 6.94 -5.89 -7.38
N ILE A 19 7.92 -6.04 -6.50
CA ILE A 19 9.11 -5.17 -6.46
C ILE A 19 9.90 -5.29 -7.77
N LEU A 20 10.17 -6.52 -8.22
CA LEU A 20 10.93 -6.77 -9.45
C LEU A 20 10.20 -6.22 -10.68
N VAL A 21 8.90 -6.47 -10.81
CA VAL A 21 8.09 -5.99 -11.94
C VAL A 21 7.92 -4.47 -11.90
N GLY A 22 7.63 -3.90 -10.73
CA GLY A 22 7.41 -2.47 -10.57
C GLY A 22 8.68 -1.65 -10.84
N TRP A 23 9.76 -1.92 -10.09
CA TRP A 23 11.03 -1.20 -10.26
C TRP A 23 11.70 -1.52 -11.60
N GLY A 24 11.69 -2.78 -12.02
CA GLY A 24 12.23 -3.21 -13.31
C GLY A 24 11.48 -2.57 -14.48
N GLY A 25 10.15 -2.54 -14.42
CA GLY A 25 9.32 -1.87 -15.41
C GLY A 25 9.60 -0.37 -15.50
N ILE A 26 9.70 0.32 -14.36
CA ILE A 26 10.06 1.76 -14.33
C ILE A 26 11.44 1.97 -14.96
N PHE A 27 12.43 1.16 -14.59
CA PHE A 27 13.80 1.30 -15.09
C PHE A 27 13.85 1.17 -16.63
N ILE A 28 13.14 0.18 -17.17
CA ILE A 28 13.03 -0.02 -18.62
C ILE A 28 12.31 1.16 -19.27
N LEU A 29 11.21 1.62 -18.68
CA LEU A 29 10.37 2.70 -19.23
C LEU A 29 11.14 4.03 -19.29
N VAL A 30 11.83 4.41 -18.21
CA VAL A 30 12.62 5.65 -18.14
C VAL A 30 13.80 5.63 -19.11
N ARG A 31 14.38 4.46 -19.40
CA ARG A 31 15.54 4.32 -20.29
C ARG A 31 15.17 4.27 -21.78
N ASN A 32 14.00 3.74 -22.13
CA ASN A 32 13.65 3.42 -23.51
C ASN A 32 12.54 4.28 -24.10
N VAL A 33 11.83 5.06 -23.28
CA VAL A 33 10.62 5.76 -23.72
C VAL A 33 10.73 7.28 -23.53
N ILE A 34 10.44 8.01 -24.60
CA ILE A 34 10.36 9.47 -24.62
C ILE A 34 9.09 9.88 -23.82
N PRO A 35 9.11 10.97 -23.02
CA PRO A 35 8.02 11.32 -22.10
C PRO A 35 6.73 11.82 -22.79
N GLU A 36 6.07 10.92 -23.52
CA GLU A 36 4.78 11.11 -24.16
C GLU A 36 3.61 10.93 -23.16
N PRO A 37 2.38 11.41 -23.46
CA PRO A 37 1.23 11.30 -22.56
C PRO A 37 0.84 9.86 -22.21
N GLY A 38 1.01 8.90 -23.14
CA GLY A 38 0.66 7.49 -22.93
C GLY A 38 1.58 6.77 -21.92
N PRO A 39 2.91 6.77 -22.12
CA PRO A 39 3.89 6.15 -21.22
C PRO A 39 3.83 6.66 -19.77
N ARG A 40 3.35 7.88 -19.54
CA ARG A 40 3.16 8.43 -18.18
C ARG A 40 2.17 7.61 -17.35
N TRP A 41 1.09 7.12 -17.95
CA TRP A 41 0.14 6.26 -17.25
C TRP A 41 0.76 4.92 -16.86
N LEU A 42 1.55 4.33 -17.77
CA LEU A 42 2.27 3.09 -17.51
C LEU A 42 3.29 3.29 -16.36
N PHE A 43 3.94 4.46 -16.30
CA PHE A 43 4.79 4.83 -15.17
C PHE A 43 4.00 4.85 -13.84
N PHE A 44 2.82 5.47 -13.78
CA PHE A 44 2.02 5.48 -12.54
C PHE A 44 1.57 4.09 -12.10
N VAL A 45 1.17 3.24 -13.03
CA VAL A 45 0.77 1.85 -12.72
C VAL A 45 1.97 1.06 -12.18
N LEU A 46 3.13 1.16 -12.82
CA LEU A 46 4.34 0.48 -12.36
C LEU A 46 4.86 1.04 -11.04
N PHE A 47 4.75 2.36 -10.83
CA PHE A 47 5.11 3.03 -9.58
C PHE A 47 4.18 2.63 -8.43
N TYR A 48 2.88 2.49 -8.69
CA TYR A 48 1.93 1.93 -7.74
C TYR A 48 2.33 0.51 -7.33
N ILE A 49 2.55 -0.38 -8.29
CA ILE A 49 2.93 -1.77 -8.01
C ILE A 49 4.26 -1.85 -7.25
N ALA A 50 5.24 -1.03 -7.62
CA ALA A 50 6.52 -0.95 -6.94
C ALA A 50 6.37 -0.55 -5.47
N THR A 51 5.57 0.49 -5.21
CA THR A 51 5.38 1.04 -3.86
C THR A 51 4.54 0.13 -2.97
N VAL A 52 3.47 -0.48 -3.50
CA VAL A 52 2.69 -1.50 -2.78
C VAL A 52 3.59 -2.70 -2.44
N GLY A 53 4.35 -3.21 -3.41
CA GLY A 53 5.28 -4.33 -3.24
C GLY A 53 6.35 -4.08 -2.17
N THR A 54 6.90 -2.86 -2.09
CA THR A 54 7.86 -2.47 -1.04
C THR A 54 7.21 -2.23 0.31
N SER A 55 5.95 -1.76 0.35
CA SER A 55 5.24 -1.46 1.61
C SER A 55 4.79 -2.72 2.37
N LEU A 56 4.45 -3.81 1.66
CA LEU A 56 4.03 -5.08 2.23
C LEU A 56 5.02 -5.66 3.27
N PRO A 57 6.32 -5.84 2.95
CA PRO A 57 7.29 -6.31 3.95
C PRO A 57 7.55 -5.27 5.05
N PHE A 58 7.41 -3.98 4.75
CA PHE A 58 7.67 -2.89 5.69
C PHE A 58 6.60 -2.80 6.78
N ILE A 59 5.32 -2.80 6.42
CA ILE A 59 4.19 -2.74 7.36
C ILE A 59 4.15 -4.00 8.24
N ARG A 60 4.46 -5.16 7.64
CA ARG A 60 4.57 -6.41 8.40
C ARG A 60 5.72 -6.38 9.41
N PHE A 61 6.88 -5.83 9.03
CA PHE A 61 8.00 -5.64 9.96
C PHE A 61 7.64 -4.70 11.11
N LEU A 62 6.93 -3.59 10.83
CA LEU A 62 6.45 -2.69 11.87
C LEU A 62 5.45 -3.35 12.83
N ASN A 63 4.47 -4.10 12.30
CA ASN A 63 3.48 -4.80 13.13
C ASN A 63 4.15 -5.83 14.05
N TYR A 64 5.08 -6.62 13.52
CA TYR A 64 5.86 -7.57 14.33
C TYR A 64 6.69 -6.84 15.41
N ARG A 65 7.20 -5.65 15.10
CA ARG A 65 8.07 -4.88 16.01
C ARG A 65 7.31 -4.19 17.14
N PHE A 66 6.08 -3.71 16.91
CA PHE A 66 5.34 -2.88 17.86
C PHE A 66 4.18 -3.60 18.55
N VAL A 67 3.48 -4.52 17.88
CA VAL A 67 2.25 -5.13 18.41
C VAL A 67 2.49 -6.52 18.98
N GLY A 68 3.49 -7.27 18.49
CA GLY A 68 3.84 -8.60 19.02
C GLY A 68 2.81 -9.70 18.76
N GLU A 69 1.57 -9.35 18.40
CA GLU A 69 0.50 -10.24 17.91
C GLU A 69 0.30 -10.10 16.39
N PHE A 70 -0.04 -11.22 15.76
CA PHE A 70 -0.28 -11.29 14.32
C PHE A 70 -1.63 -10.66 13.97
N VAL A 71 -1.60 -9.39 13.55
CA VAL A 71 -2.74 -8.68 12.97
C VAL A 71 -3.21 -9.39 11.70
N ALA A 72 -4.52 -9.41 11.44
CA ALA A 72 -5.13 -10.07 10.28
C ALA A 72 -4.51 -9.63 8.95
N ASP A 73 -4.22 -10.60 8.08
CA ASP A 73 -3.58 -10.37 6.77
C ASP A 73 -4.35 -9.38 5.88
N SER A 74 -5.69 -9.30 6.03
CA SER A 74 -6.56 -8.37 5.31
C SER A 74 -6.28 -6.90 5.65
N VAL A 75 -5.90 -6.59 6.89
CA VAL A 75 -5.60 -5.23 7.34
C VAL A 75 -4.27 -4.77 6.74
N ILE A 76 -3.26 -5.66 6.76
CA ILE A 76 -1.92 -5.39 6.21
C ILE A 76 -2.00 -5.13 4.69
N LEU A 77 -2.80 -5.91 3.98
CA LEU A 77 -3.04 -5.71 2.54
C LEU A 77 -3.67 -4.34 2.26
N ARG A 78 -4.66 -3.93 3.06
CA ARG A 78 -5.35 -2.66 2.86
C ARG A 78 -4.44 -1.46 3.14
N GLU A 79 -3.66 -1.52 4.22
CA GLU A 79 -2.70 -0.47 4.59
C GLU A 79 -1.62 -0.31 3.49
N SER A 80 -1.14 -1.43 2.95
CA SER A 80 -0.17 -1.44 1.84
C SER A 80 -0.76 -0.83 0.55
N LEU A 81 -2.02 -1.15 0.22
CA LEU A 81 -2.71 -0.57 -0.93
C LEU A 81 -2.90 0.94 -0.78
N TRP A 82 -3.29 1.42 0.40
CA TRP A 82 -3.43 2.85 0.70
C TRP A 82 -2.09 3.58 0.61
N PHE A 83 -1.02 2.96 1.10
CA PHE A 83 0.33 3.51 0.98
C PHE A 83 0.77 3.67 -0.49
N GLY A 84 0.43 2.71 -1.35
CA GLY A 84 0.66 2.84 -2.79
C GLY A 84 -0.12 4.00 -3.41
N VAL A 85 -1.38 4.19 -3.01
CA VAL A 85 -2.24 5.27 -3.55
C VAL A 85 -1.69 6.62 -3.14
N PHE A 86 -1.23 6.74 -1.89
CA PHE A 86 -0.54 7.93 -1.38
C PHE A 86 0.66 8.32 -2.24
N MET A 87 1.57 7.36 -2.46
CA MET A 87 2.80 7.62 -3.20
C MET A 87 2.49 8.04 -4.64
N CYS A 88 1.50 7.42 -5.28
CA CYS A 88 1.05 7.83 -6.60
C CYS A 88 0.44 9.23 -6.62
N ALA A 89 -0.39 9.59 -5.63
CA ALA A 89 -0.93 10.94 -5.51
C ALA A 89 0.17 11.98 -5.31
N CYS A 90 1.18 11.68 -4.48
CA CYS A 90 2.35 12.53 -4.29
C CYS A 90 3.16 12.70 -5.58
N ALA A 91 3.45 11.60 -6.30
CA ALA A 91 4.14 11.64 -7.59
C ALA A 91 3.35 12.46 -8.64
N TRP A 92 2.02 12.35 -8.63
CA TRP A 92 1.14 13.13 -9.49
C TRP A 92 1.23 14.63 -9.20
N LEU A 93 1.17 15.02 -7.92
CA LEU A 93 1.33 16.41 -7.50
C LEU A 93 2.73 16.95 -7.76
N GLN A 94 3.75 16.10 -7.73
CA GLN A 94 5.11 16.47 -8.07
C GLN A 94 5.26 16.80 -9.57
N ILE A 95 4.60 16.04 -10.44
CA ILE A 95 4.52 16.36 -11.88
C ILE A 95 3.80 17.70 -12.12
N ALA A 96 2.75 17.98 -11.35
CA ALA A 96 2.08 19.28 -11.38
C ALA A 96 2.93 20.43 -10.77
N ARG A 97 4.08 20.10 -10.14
CA ARG A 97 4.94 21.02 -9.35
C ARG A 97 4.20 21.76 -8.23
N VAL A 98 3.11 21.17 -7.75
CA VAL A 98 2.31 21.71 -6.64
C VAL A 98 2.76 21.10 -5.31
N LEU A 99 3.57 20.03 -5.33
CA LEU A 99 4.06 19.39 -4.12
C LEU A 99 5.01 20.29 -3.34
N THR A 100 4.48 20.92 -2.29
CA THR A 100 5.26 21.62 -1.27
C THR A 100 5.26 20.80 0.02
N TRP A 101 6.25 21.04 0.88
CA TRP A 101 6.35 20.38 2.20
C TRP A 101 5.03 20.40 3.00
N PRO A 102 4.30 21.53 3.10
CA PRO A 102 3.00 21.59 3.76
C PRO A 102 1.96 20.67 3.12
N ILE A 103 1.92 20.61 1.78
CA ILE A 103 0.96 19.78 1.05
C ILE A 103 1.24 18.30 1.28
N ALA A 104 2.51 17.89 1.28
CA ALA A 104 2.87 16.52 1.63
C ALA A 104 2.38 16.14 3.04
N LEU A 105 2.54 17.03 4.02
CA LEU A 105 2.07 16.83 5.40
C LEU A 105 0.55 16.69 5.46
N VAL A 106 -0.19 17.56 4.76
CA VAL A 106 -1.66 17.49 4.69
C VAL A 106 -2.14 16.16 4.12
N ILE A 107 -1.48 15.64 3.08
CA ILE A 107 -1.87 14.36 2.47
C ILE A 107 -1.59 13.19 3.44
N VAL A 108 -0.45 13.21 4.16
CA VAL A 108 -0.17 12.21 5.21
C VAL A 108 -1.28 12.22 6.27
N ILE A 109 -1.65 13.40 6.77
CA ILE A 109 -2.72 13.53 7.77
C ILE A 109 -4.05 13.01 7.22
N ALA A 110 -4.43 13.41 6.01
CA ALA A 110 -5.70 13.01 5.40
C ALA A 110 -5.83 11.48 5.31
N ILE A 111 -4.73 10.78 5.02
CA ILE A 111 -4.72 9.32 4.94
C ILE A 111 -4.77 8.67 6.32
N VAL A 112 -3.99 9.16 7.28
CA VAL A 112 -4.06 8.65 8.66
C VAL A 112 -5.48 8.79 9.22
N VAL A 113 -6.13 9.92 8.93
CA VAL A 113 -7.54 10.14 9.28
C VAL A 113 -8.45 9.15 8.56
N MET A 114 -8.27 8.96 7.25
CA MET A 114 -9.10 8.01 6.48
C MET A 114 -8.98 6.59 7.01
N GLU A 115 -7.76 6.14 7.32
CA GLU A 115 -7.51 4.81 7.86
C GLU A 115 -8.10 4.65 9.26
N THR A 116 -7.93 5.66 10.12
CA THR A 116 -8.55 5.67 11.45
C THR A 116 -10.07 5.57 11.33
N PHE A 117 -10.67 6.29 10.39
CA PHE A 117 -12.12 6.26 10.16
C PHE A 117 -12.60 4.90 9.66
N LEU A 118 -11.85 4.24 8.76
CA LEU A 118 -12.17 2.88 8.33
C LEU A 118 -12.03 1.86 9.46
N ARG A 119 -10.96 1.95 10.28
CA ARG A 119 -10.76 1.06 11.43
C ARG A 119 -11.90 1.20 12.45
N LEU A 120 -12.35 2.44 12.70
CA LEU A 120 -13.50 2.70 13.56
C LEU A 120 -14.80 2.11 13.00
N ARG A 121 -15.02 2.19 11.68
CA ARG A 121 -16.19 1.58 11.04
C ARG A 121 -16.17 0.06 11.14
N GLU A 122 -15.02 -0.57 10.94
CA GLU A 122 -14.89 -2.03 11.04
C GLU A 122 -15.14 -2.53 12.47
N GLY A 123 -14.75 -1.77 13.49
CA GLY A 123 -15.06 -2.12 14.88
C GLY A 123 -16.56 -2.06 15.21
N TYR A 124 -17.35 -1.30 14.46
CA TYR A 124 -18.80 -1.19 14.67
C TYR A 124 -19.60 -2.34 14.03
N TYR A 125 -19.05 -3.05 13.04
CA TYR A 125 -19.73 -4.12 12.29
C TYR A 125 -19.53 -5.52 12.90
N TYR A 126 -18.78 -5.61 14.01
CA TYR A 126 -18.53 -6.87 14.72
C TYR A 126 -19.32 -6.96 16.03
N ASP A 127 -19.88 -5.83 16.51
CA ASP A 127 -20.62 -5.72 17.78
C ASP A 127 -22.12 -6.04 17.59
N ASP A 128 -22.62 -5.90 16.36
CA ASP A 128 -23.97 -6.20 15.90
C ASP A 128 -24.21 -7.70 15.62
N ASP A 129 -23.15 -8.46 15.33
CA ASP A 129 -23.20 -9.91 15.11
C ASP A 129 -23.38 -10.71 16.41
N GLU A 130 -22.84 -10.18 17.52
CA GLU A 130 -22.83 -10.84 18.82
C GLU A 130 -24.15 -10.63 19.60
N PHE A 131 -25.00 -9.72 19.11
CA PHE A 131 -26.32 -9.41 19.69
C PHE A 131 -27.48 -10.20 19.06
N ASP A 132 -27.22 -11.17 18.17
CA ASP A 132 -28.26 -12.08 17.64
C ASP A 132 -28.21 -13.47 18.32
N PRO A 133 -28.89 -13.66 19.48
CA PRO A 133 -29.04 -14.97 20.07
C PRO A 133 -30.16 -15.74 19.36
N THR A 134 -29.83 -16.50 18.31
CA THR A 134 -30.71 -17.56 17.80
C THR A 134 -30.52 -18.86 18.58
#